data_AF-A0AAU5M2P7-F1
#
_entry.id   AF-A0AAU5M2P7-F1
#
_cell.length_a   1.000
_cell.length_b   1.000
_cell.length_c   1.000
_cell.angle_alpha   90.00
_cell.angle_beta   90.00
_cell.angle_gamma   90.00
#
_symmetry.space_group_name_H-M   'P 1'
#
loop_
_entity.id
_entity.type
_entity.pdbx_description
1 polymer ?
#
loop_
_entity_poly.entity_id
_entity_poly.type
_entity_poly.pdbx_seq_one_letter_code
_entity_poly.pdbx_strand_id
1 'polypeptide(L)'
;MSRPLTNAEENPHAGKGSSVLLDIGDGVGAIVITAPAHLEDAEIELRSTEPAQTHEHEEPTHGHGHGHGHGHGHGHGGRRYPHVAVVPRPSPEGQLVHSAVFFDVPEGRYDLAVLADGPVELTVDVQGGHVTEAIWPGHN
;
A
#
# COMPACT_ATOMS: atom_id res chain seq x y z
N MET A 1 -7.05 30.77 -0.37
CA MET A 1 -5.82 30.03 -0.74
C MET A 1 -6.02 28.61 -0.25
N SER A 2 -6.20 27.64 -1.14
CA SER A 2 -6.31 26.23 -0.75
C SER A 2 -4.93 25.77 -0.28
N ARG A 3 -4.84 25.23 0.94
CA ARG A 3 -3.59 24.61 1.42
C ARG A 3 -3.27 23.42 0.52
N PRO A 4 -2.00 23.16 0.14
CA PRO A 4 -1.65 21.90 -0.48
C PRO A 4 -2.10 20.77 0.46
N LEU A 5 -2.78 19.77 -0.10
CA LEU A 5 -3.19 18.59 0.63
C LEU A 5 -1.92 17.85 1.09
N THR A 6 -1.94 17.28 2.28
CA THR A 6 -0.84 16.40 2.70
C THR A 6 -0.93 15.09 1.91
N ASN A 7 0.19 14.37 1.76
CA ASN A 7 0.18 13.07 1.09
C ASN A 7 -0.79 12.08 1.76
N ALA A 8 -1.02 12.23 3.07
CA ALA A 8 -2.04 11.50 3.82
C ALA A 8 -3.49 11.82 3.38
N GLU A 9 -3.76 13.06 3.00
CA GLU A 9 -5.07 13.50 2.47
C GLU A 9 -5.29 13.03 1.03
N GLU A 10 -4.21 12.87 0.25
CA GLU A 10 -4.25 12.33 -1.11
C GLU A 10 -4.26 10.79 -1.15
N ASN A 11 -3.83 10.14 -0.06
CA ASN A 11 -3.79 8.68 0.07
C ASN A 11 -4.89 8.15 1.03
N PRO A 12 -6.11 7.87 0.54
CA PRO A 12 -7.24 7.41 1.37
C PRO A 12 -6.97 6.07 2.08
N HIS A 13 -5.92 5.36 1.71
CA HIS A 13 -5.48 4.11 2.34
C HIS A 13 -4.52 4.34 3.51
N ALA A 14 -3.75 5.43 3.49
CA ALA A 14 -2.97 5.88 4.63
C ALA A 14 -3.87 6.36 5.79
N GLY A 15 -5.07 6.87 5.49
CA GLY A 15 -5.94 7.55 6.45
C GLY A 15 -7.08 6.74 7.10
N LYS A 16 -7.21 5.42 6.89
CA LYS A 16 -8.28 4.66 7.58
C LYS A 16 -7.95 4.56 9.07
N GLY A 17 -8.86 5.06 9.91
CA GLY A 17 -8.65 5.39 11.33
C GLY A 17 -8.25 4.23 12.26
N SER A 18 -8.33 4.48 13.58
CA SER A 18 -7.77 3.66 14.68
C SER A 18 -8.15 2.18 14.72
N SER A 19 -9.06 1.71 13.87
CA SER A 19 -9.30 0.29 13.62
C SER A 19 -9.72 0.09 12.16
N VAL A 20 -8.95 -0.72 11.43
CA VAL A 20 -9.31 -1.20 10.09
C VAL A 20 -9.66 -2.68 10.24
N LEU A 21 -10.84 -3.07 9.76
CA LEU A 21 -11.14 -4.49 9.54
C LEU A 21 -10.45 -4.88 8.25
N LEU A 22 -9.50 -5.82 8.33
CA LEU A 22 -8.85 -6.39 7.17
C LEU A 22 -9.50 -7.73 6.85
N ASP A 23 -9.96 -7.87 5.62
CA ASP A 23 -10.37 -9.16 5.07
C ASP A 23 -9.11 -9.82 4.49
N ILE A 24 -8.43 -10.60 5.34
CA ILE A 24 -7.25 -11.38 4.95
C ILE A 24 -7.72 -12.78 4.56
N GLY A 25 -8.03 -12.94 3.28
CA GLY A 25 -8.41 -14.23 2.70
C GLY A 25 -7.21 -15.16 2.49
N ASP A 26 -7.47 -16.36 1.94
CA ASP A 26 -6.41 -17.28 1.53
C ASP A 26 -5.59 -16.63 0.38
N GLY A 27 -4.29 -16.41 0.60
CA GLY A 27 -3.37 -15.82 -0.39
C GLY A 27 -3.27 -14.29 -0.38
N VAL A 28 -3.95 -13.61 0.55
CA VAL A 28 -3.85 -12.15 0.73
C VAL A 28 -3.54 -11.82 2.20
N GLY A 29 -2.50 -11.04 2.43
CA GLY A 29 -2.11 -10.53 3.73
C GLY A 29 -2.16 -9.00 3.80
N ALA A 30 -1.53 -8.46 4.84
CA ALA A 30 -1.35 -7.03 5.02
C ALA A 30 0.04 -6.73 5.54
N ILE A 31 0.51 -5.50 5.35
CA ILE A 31 1.78 -5.05 5.90
C ILE A 31 1.53 -3.81 6.76
N VAL A 32 2.02 -3.84 8.00
CA VAL A 32 2.08 -2.68 8.89
C VAL A 32 3.54 -2.36 9.15
N ILE A 33 3.96 -1.17 8.75
CA ILE A 33 5.32 -0.69 8.91
C ILE A 33 5.30 0.36 10.01
N THR A 34 6.05 0.13 11.08
CA THR A 34 6.38 1.18 12.04
C THR A 34 7.57 1.96 11.50
N ALA A 35 7.42 3.27 11.36
CA ALA A 35 8.42 4.16 10.77
C ALA A 35 8.87 5.22 11.79
N PRO A 36 10.08 5.78 11.63
CA PRO A 36 10.51 6.94 12.41
C PRO A 36 9.76 8.21 11.99
N ALA A 37 9.59 9.15 12.93
CA ALA A 37 8.81 10.38 12.73
C ALA A 37 9.34 11.30 11.62
N HIS A 38 10.61 11.22 11.26
CA HIS A 38 11.18 12.01 10.16
C HIS A 38 10.70 11.57 8.77
N LEU A 39 10.06 10.40 8.68
CA LEU A 39 9.38 9.92 7.48
C LEU A 39 7.91 10.32 7.44
N GLU A 40 7.41 11.14 8.37
CA GLU A 40 6.05 11.69 8.29
C GLU A 40 5.80 12.31 6.90
N ASP A 41 4.64 12.01 6.31
CA ASP A 41 4.24 12.36 4.94
C ASP A 41 5.08 11.76 3.81
N ALA A 42 6.17 11.04 4.10
CA ALA A 42 6.91 10.29 3.09
C ALA A 42 6.08 9.09 2.61
N GLU A 43 6.16 8.78 1.32
CA GLU A 43 5.47 7.64 0.73
C GLU A 43 6.42 6.45 0.62
N ILE A 44 5.97 5.29 1.10
CA ILE A 44 6.66 4.02 0.94
C ILE A 44 6.06 3.31 -0.26
N GLU A 45 6.91 2.93 -1.21
CA GLU A 45 6.56 2.11 -2.37
C GLU A 45 6.78 0.62 -2.06
N LEU A 46 5.85 -0.22 -2.48
CA LEU A 46 5.90 -1.68 -2.33
C LEU A 46 6.19 -2.36 -3.67
N ARG A 47 7.42 -2.85 -3.85
CA ARG A 47 7.88 -3.48 -5.09
C ARG A 47 7.88 -5.00 -4.95
N SER A 48 7.08 -5.69 -5.77
CA SER A 48 7.17 -7.16 -5.85
C SER A 48 8.56 -7.56 -6.34
N THR A 49 9.24 -8.44 -5.60
CA THR A 49 10.52 -9.05 -6.01
C THR A 49 10.30 -10.18 -7.01
N GLU A 50 9.13 -10.81 -6.96
CA GLU A 50 8.71 -11.77 -7.96
C GLU A 50 8.23 -11.03 -9.21
N PRO A 51 8.48 -11.57 -10.41
CA PRO A 51 7.86 -11.03 -11.62
C PRO A 51 6.36 -11.07 -11.37
N ALA A 52 5.72 -9.89 -11.46
CA ALA A 52 4.28 -9.76 -11.31
C ALA A 52 3.65 -10.93 -12.06
N GLN A 53 3.03 -11.86 -11.33
CA GLN A 53 2.15 -12.82 -11.95
C GLN A 53 1.08 -11.93 -12.55
N THR A 54 1.21 -11.67 -13.85
CA THR A 54 0.15 -11.12 -14.63
C THR A 54 -0.98 -12.10 -14.39
N HIS A 55 -1.90 -11.75 -13.50
CA HIS A 55 -3.28 -12.15 -13.67
C HIS A 55 -3.71 -11.44 -14.94
N GLU A 56 -3.25 -11.99 -16.06
CA GLU A 56 -3.92 -11.95 -17.32
C GLU A 56 -5.32 -12.41 -16.92
N HIS A 57 -6.23 -11.45 -16.75
CA HIS A 57 -7.61 -11.74 -17.04
C HIS A 57 -7.55 -12.24 -18.48
N GLU A 58 -7.47 -13.56 -18.65
CA GLU A 58 -7.75 -14.22 -19.90
C GLU A 58 -9.14 -13.71 -20.27
N GLU A 59 -9.15 -12.71 -21.15
CA GLU A 59 -10.33 -12.23 -21.84
C GLU A 59 -11.01 -13.48 -22.42
N PRO A 60 -12.16 -13.92 -21.87
CA PRO A 60 -12.90 -14.98 -22.52
C PRO A 60 -13.37 -14.38 -23.83
N THR A 61 -12.85 -14.89 -24.95
CA THR A 61 -13.26 -14.49 -26.29
C THR A 61 -14.70 -14.99 -26.55
N HIS A 62 -15.70 -14.39 -25.94
CA HIS A 62 -17.10 -14.72 -26.17
C HIS A 62 -17.90 -13.44 -26.36
N GLY A 63 -18.34 -13.26 -27.61
CA GLY A 63 -19.07 -12.09 -28.06
C GLY A 63 -20.49 -11.97 -27.49
N HIS A 64 -21.09 -10.85 -27.92
CA HIS A 64 -22.51 -10.46 -27.91
C HIS A 64 -22.93 -9.39 -26.89
N GLY A 65 -23.25 -8.20 -27.43
CA GLY A 65 -24.52 -7.53 -27.12
C GLY A 65 -24.51 -6.39 -26.10
N HIS A 66 -24.70 -5.17 -26.62
CA HIS A 66 -25.49 -4.04 -26.08
C HIS A 66 -25.47 -3.70 -24.57
N GLY A 67 -25.06 -2.45 -24.25
CA GLY A 67 -25.72 -1.64 -23.21
C GLY A 67 -24.82 -0.82 -22.28
N HIS A 68 -25.05 0.50 -22.29
CA HIS A 68 -24.98 1.48 -21.18
C HIS A 68 -23.76 1.56 -20.23
N GLY A 69 -23.29 2.81 -20.02
CA GLY A 69 -22.87 3.25 -18.68
C GLY A 69 -21.59 4.08 -18.63
N HIS A 70 -21.70 5.31 -18.12
CA HIS A 70 -20.59 6.21 -17.82
C HIS A 70 -19.70 5.67 -16.68
N GLY A 71 -18.38 5.81 -16.83
CA GLY A 71 -17.42 5.70 -15.72
C GLY A 71 -16.03 6.17 -16.16
N HIS A 72 -15.63 7.37 -15.72
CA HIS A 72 -14.27 7.89 -15.89
C HIS A 72 -13.31 7.13 -14.95
N GLY A 73 -12.20 6.61 -15.49
CA GLY A 73 -11.12 6.00 -14.70
C GLY A 73 -9.85 5.98 -15.54
N HIS A 74 -8.81 6.64 -15.05
CA HIS A 74 -7.65 7.12 -15.82
C HIS A 74 -6.74 6.00 -16.33
N GLY A 75 -6.19 6.20 -17.52
CA GLY A 75 -5.39 5.21 -18.26
C GLY A 75 -4.12 4.74 -17.55
N HIS A 76 -3.88 3.45 -17.70
CA HIS A 76 -2.65 2.75 -17.34
C HIS A 76 -1.51 3.09 -18.32
N GLY A 77 -0.49 3.78 -17.82
CA GLY A 77 0.72 4.11 -18.59
C GLY A 77 1.90 4.40 -17.65
N GLY A 78 2.63 3.36 -17.27
CA GLY A 78 3.76 3.40 -16.34
C GLY A 78 3.40 2.73 -15.03
N ARG A 79 3.98 1.56 -14.74
CA ARG A 79 3.74 0.79 -13.51
C ARG A 79 4.24 1.62 -12.31
N ARG A 80 3.39 2.45 -11.69
CA ARG A 80 3.64 2.94 -10.33
C ARG A 80 3.28 1.80 -9.41
N TYR A 81 4.24 1.31 -8.65
CA TYR A 81 3.95 0.28 -7.66
C TYR A 81 3.00 0.86 -6.59
N PRO A 82 2.23 0.02 -5.87
CA PRO A 82 1.42 0.48 -4.76
C PRO A 82 2.27 1.27 -3.76
N HIS A 83 1.76 2.40 -3.28
CA HIS A 83 2.45 3.23 -2.31
C HIS A 83 1.50 3.78 -1.26
N VAL A 84 2.01 3.92 -0.04
CA VAL A 84 1.26 4.45 1.11
C VAL A 84 2.09 5.48 1.85
N ALA A 85 1.46 6.58 2.24
CA ALA A 85 2.08 7.60 3.08
C ALA A 85 2.26 7.08 4.52
N VAL A 86 3.37 7.47 5.16
CA VAL A 86 3.57 7.31 6.59
C VAL A 86 2.76 8.37 7.33
N VAL A 87 1.92 7.93 8.25
CA VAL A 87 1.05 8.81 9.03
C VAL A 87 1.23 8.61 10.54
N PRO A 88 1.12 9.68 11.35
CA PRO A 88 1.09 9.56 12.79
C PRO A 88 -0.23 8.95 13.26
N ARG A 89 -0.16 7.94 14.12
CA ARG A 89 -1.31 7.27 14.74
C ARG A 89 -1.15 7.23 16.26
N PRO A 90 -2.20 7.57 17.05
CA PRO A 90 -2.16 7.34 18.48
C PRO A 90 -2.28 5.84 18.78
N SER A 91 -1.35 5.32 19.58
CA SER A 91 -1.43 3.96 20.13
C SER A 91 -2.48 3.89 21.26
N PRO A 92 -2.95 2.70 21.65
CA PRO A 92 -3.83 2.53 22.81
C PRO A 92 -3.26 3.11 24.12
N GLU A 93 -1.94 3.24 24.20
CA GLU A 93 -1.19 3.79 25.33
C GLU A 93 -1.00 5.31 25.23
N GLY A 94 -1.54 5.95 24.19
CA GLY A 94 -1.46 7.40 23.96
C GLY A 94 -0.16 7.88 23.32
N GLN A 95 0.72 6.97 22.87
CA GLN A 95 1.97 7.32 22.19
C GLN A 95 1.70 7.55 20.70
N LEU A 96 2.37 8.53 20.08
CA LEU A 96 2.29 8.73 18.63
C LEU A 96 3.24 7.73 17.94
N VAL A 97 2.67 6.89 17.08
CA VAL A 97 3.38 5.91 16.27
C VAL A 97 3.21 6.28 14.80
N HIS A 98 4.31 6.55 14.11
CA HIS A 98 4.30 6.78 12.68
C HIS A 98 4.25 5.44 11.96
N SER A 99 3.29 5.27 11.05
CA SER A 99 3.11 3.99 10.36
C SER A 99 2.61 4.12 8.93
N ALA A 100 3.04 3.17 8.11
CA ALA A 100 2.57 2.94 6.75
C ALA A 100 1.84 1.60 6.70
N VAL A 101 0.65 1.55 6.09
CA VAL A 101 -0.19 0.35 6.09
C VAL A 101 -0.59 -0.01 4.66
N PHE A 102 -0.13 -1.16 4.20
CA PHE A 102 -0.61 -1.80 2.97
C PHE A 102 -1.68 -2.83 3.35
N PHE A 103 -2.91 -2.58 2.94
CA PHE A 103 -4.01 -3.53 3.05
C PHE A 103 -4.12 -4.26 1.71
N ASP A 104 -4.54 -5.54 1.72
CA ASP A 104 -4.76 -6.32 0.50
C ASP A 104 -3.48 -6.55 -0.32
N VAL A 105 -2.46 -7.14 0.32
CA VAL A 105 -1.18 -7.47 -0.31
C VAL A 105 -1.17 -8.96 -0.64
N PRO A 106 -0.99 -9.37 -1.92
CA PRO A 106 -0.84 -10.77 -2.26
C PRO A 106 0.31 -11.43 -1.48
N GLU A 107 0.16 -12.73 -1.19
CA GLU A 107 1.27 -13.52 -0.68
C GLU A 107 2.46 -13.44 -1.63
N GLY A 108 3.66 -13.20 -1.06
CA GLY A 108 4.87 -13.02 -1.85
C GLY A 108 5.92 -12.19 -1.12
N ARG A 109 7.04 -11.97 -1.81
CA ARG A 109 8.18 -11.22 -1.27
C ARG A 109 8.28 -9.83 -1.89
N TYR A 110 8.42 -8.82 -1.04
CA TYR A 110 8.39 -7.42 -1.45
C TYR A 110 9.57 -6.63 -0.91
N ASP A 111 10.11 -5.76 -1.76
CA ASP A 111 11.09 -4.74 -1.43
C ASP A 111 10.39 -3.40 -1.26
N LEU A 112 10.75 -2.68 -0.20
CA LEU A 112 10.16 -1.40 0.15
C LEU A 112 11.22 -0.29 0.08
N ALA A 113 10.82 0.83 -0.52
CA ALA A 113 11.66 2.00 -0.71
C ALA A 113 10.85 3.28 -0.49
N VAL A 114 11.51 4.36 -0.09
CA VAL A 114 10.88 5.70 -0.04
C VAL A 114 10.75 6.25 -1.46
N LEU A 115 9.57 6.73 -1.86
CA LEU A 115 9.37 7.41 -3.14
C LEU A 115 10.10 8.76 -3.21
N ALA A 116 10.50 9.23 -4.39
CA ALA A 116 10.27 8.62 -5.71
C ALA A 116 11.35 7.61 -6.15
N ASP A 117 12.59 7.74 -5.66
CA ASP A 117 13.75 6.95 -6.13
C ASP A 117 14.67 6.51 -4.97
N GLY A 118 14.11 6.27 -3.79
CA GLY A 118 14.87 5.77 -2.65
C GLY A 118 15.46 4.36 -2.90
N PRO A 119 16.58 4.01 -2.22
CA PRO A 119 17.07 2.65 -2.21
C PRO A 119 16.04 1.70 -1.55
N VAL A 120 16.17 0.40 -1.83
CA VAL A 120 15.46 -0.61 -1.05
C VAL A 120 16.06 -0.64 0.35
N GLU A 121 15.23 -0.36 1.35
CA GLU A 121 15.64 -0.31 2.76
C GLU A 121 15.11 -1.52 3.53
N LEU A 122 13.92 -2.02 3.16
CA LEU A 122 13.26 -3.11 3.87
C LEU A 122 12.74 -4.16 2.89
N THR A 123 12.93 -5.43 3.21
CA THR A 123 12.33 -6.55 2.48
C THR A 123 11.42 -7.33 3.44
N VAL A 124 10.22 -7.67 3.00
CA VAL A 124 9.25 -8.43 3.79
C VAL A 124 8.67 -9.59 2.97
N ASP A 125 8.30 -10.67 3.68
CA ASP A 125 7.55 -11.79 3.12
C ASP A 125 6.12 -11.71 3.65
N VAL A 126 5.16 -11.56 2.74
CA VAL A 126 3.73 -11.52 3.07
C VAL A 126 3.16 -12.91 2.96
N GLN A 127 2.42 -13.34 3.99
CA GLN A 127 1.67 -14.59 4.00
C GLN A 127 0.17 -14.30 3.95
N GLY A 128 -0.56 -15.08 3.16
CA GLY A 128 -2.02 -15.00 3.12
C GLY A 128 -2.64 -15.22 4.50
N GLY A 129 -3.70 -14.49 4.84
CA GLY A 129 -4.37 -14.60 6.13
C GLY A 129 -3.59 -14.00 7.32
N HIS A 130 -2.47 -13.31 7.08
CA HIS A 130 -1.62 -12.76 8.13
C HIS A 130 -1.33 -11.27 7.96
N VAL A 131 -1.11 -10.59 9.09
CA VAL A 131 -0.56 -9.24 9.12
C VAL A 131 0.95 -9.35 9.33
N THR A 132 1.71 -8.85 8.36
CA THR A 132 3.16 -8.75 8.41
C THR A 132 3.53 -7.43 9.07
N GLU A 133 4.01 -7.50 10.30
CA GLU A 133 4.53 -6.34 11.02
C GLU A 133 6.03 -6.19 10.74
N ALA A 134 6.45 -4.97 10.39
CA ALA A 134 7.85 -4.66 10.16
C ALA A 134 8.22 -3.29 10.72
N ILE A 135 9.51 -3.11 11.01
CA ILE A 135 10.06 -1.84 11.48
C ILE A 135 10.96 -1.31 10.37
N TRP A 136 10.71 -0.07 9.94
CA TRP A 136 11.54 0.58 8.95
C TRP A 136 12.97 0.76 9.49
N PRO A 137 14.01 0.43 8.71
CA PRO A 137 15.39 0.70 9.12
C PRO A 137 15.60 2.21 9.21
N GLY A 138 15.88 2.65 10.42
CA GLY A 138 16.04 4.05 10.75
C GLY A 138 16.59 4.09 12.16
N HIS A 139 17.91 4.10 12.25
CA HIS A 139 18.66 4.08 13.49
C HIS A 139 18.12 5.15 14.46
N ASN A 140 17.91 4.75 15.72
CA ASN A 140 17.69 5.61 16.88
C ASN A 140 18.63 6.83 16.90
#